data_AF-A0A1Y4BSS6-F1
#
_entry.id   AF-A0A1Y4BSS6-F1
#
_cell.length_a   1.000
_cell.length_b   1.000
_cell.length_c   1.000
_cell.angle_alpha   90.00
_cell.angle_beta   90.00
_cell.angle_gamma   90.00
#
_symmetry.space_group_name_H-M   'P 1'
#
loop_
_entity.id
_entity.type
_entity.pdbx_description
1 polymer ?
#
loop_
_entity_poly.entity_id
_entity_poly.type
_entity_poly.pdbx_seq_one_letter_code
_entity_poly.pdbx_strand_id
1 'polypeptide(L)'
;MERIFKLCNGDRLTCTEQAAVFQFSGPRMVLSTGASGGGMRDDLTAAFNYCDCGMAGVCQPMQGNNLWEHQRAAARRLGLDPDHTTGLDTAANLDNMVVITKRWEDLQITAAVSGGADVNALCAGDPAFLTETDGAPTPVPPGTINIFLITDRPLAPGAMAELMLTATEAKTAVLRDLMQGSSVSRELATGTGTDGMVIICGTGREGMLLNAGKHFKFGELAALAVREAVTEALFRQTGFCAQEQHTVLRRLHRFGITADTLSAHCLTQWQGQDTAIAKTIKKLDQDAFLVGAVVLYVHLEDQRRAGMLTELEAGDWGEQLLRQIQQHYRCDLPLLHEVSLMDKLENFLCQLFLTNLREQERLYPDQAPI
;
A
#
# COMPACT_ATOMS: atom_id res chain seq x y z
N MET A 1 9.72 10.36 19.61
CA MET A 1 9.68 11.78 20.06
C MET A 1 8.21 12.20 20.12
N GLU A 2 7.72 12.87 21.16
CA GLU A 2 6.30 13.23 21.20
C GLU A 2 5.99 14.41 20.26
N ARG A 3 5.06 14.22 19.31
CA ARG A 3 4.56 15.24 18.38
C ARG A 3 3.11 15.57 18.71
N ILE A 4 2.79 16.85 18.85
CA ILE A 4 1.44 17.29 19.22
C ILE A 4 0.87 18.20 18.13
N PHE A 5 -0.35 17.91 17.68
CA PHE A 5 -1.06 18.67 16.66
C PHE A 5 -2.40 19.18 17.21
N LYS A 6 -2.72 20.43 16.88
CA LYS A 6 -4.08 20.97 17.06
C LYS A 6 -4.85 20.78 15.74
N LEU A 7 -5.92 20.00 15.79
CA LEU A 7 -6.71 19.63 14.62
C LEU A 7 -7.72 20.73 14.27
N CYS A 8 -8.26 20.65 13.05
CA CYS A 8 -9.15 21.65 12.48
C CYS A 8 -10.44 21.90 13.31
N ASN A 9 -10.90 20.89 14.05
CA ASN A 9 -12.08 20.97 14.91
C ASN A 9 -11.77 21.31 16.39
N GLY A 10 -10.52 21.68 16.69
CA GLY A 10 -10.07 21.99 18.04
C GLY A 10 -9.57 20.80 18.85
N ASP A 11 -9.71 19.57 18.33
CA ASP A 11 -9.20 18.36 18.98
C ASP A 11 -7.67 18.34 19.00
N ARG A 12 -7.11 17.52 19.90
CA ARG A 12 -5.67 17.35 20.05
C ARG A 12 -5.28 15.96 19.56
N LEU A 13 -4.26 15.88 18.69
CA LEU A 13 -3.59 14.64 18.33
C LEU A 13 -2.20 14.62 18.96
N THR A 14 -1.92 13.60 19.77
CA THR A 14 -0.60 13.32 20.32
C THR A 14 -0.05 12.05 19.68
N CYS A 15 1.08 12.14 18.99
CA CYS A 15 1.76 11.01 18.36
C CYS A 15 3.09 10.72 19.06
N THR A 16 3.34 9.44 19.30
CA THR A 16 4.62 8.84 19.66
C THR A 16 4.93 7.71 18.67
N GLU A 17 6.06 7.02 18.84
CA GLU A 17 6.38 5.85 18.03
C GLU A 17 5.35 4.72 18.19
N GLN A 18 4.73 4.63 19.38
CA GLN A 18 3.84 3.54 19.77
C GLN A 18 2.35 3.89 19.67
N ALA A 19 1.97 5.16 19.76
CA ALA A 19 0.55 5.53 19.79
C ALA A 19 0.27 6.88 19.15
N ALA A 20 -0.90 7.00 18.53
CA ALA A 20 -1.48 8.25 18.09
C ALA A 20 -2.84 8.41 18.76
N VAL A 21 -2.97 9.38 19.66
CA VAL A 21 -4.16 9.58 20.49
C VAL A 21 -4.85 10.88 20.09
N PHE A 22 -6.11 10.76 19.66
CA PHE A 22 -7.00 11.86 19.31
C PHE A 22 -7.90 12.15 20.52
N GLN A 23 -7.64 13.24 21.24
CA GLN A 23 -8.45 13.69 22.37
C GLN A 23 -9.44 14.74 21.91
N PHE A 24 -10.73 14.48 22.15
CA PHE A 24 -11.79 15.36 21.69
C PHE A 24 -11.95 16.56 22.62
N SER A 25 -12.06 17.73 22.01
CA SER A 25 -12.26 19.01 22.72
C SER A 25 -13.73 19.27 23.09
N GLY A 26 -14.64 18.44 22.58
CA GLY A 26 -16.08 18.49 22.83
C GLY A 26 -16.80 17.31 22.17
N PRO A 27 -18.14 17.29 22.15
CA PRO A 27 -18.91 16.22 21.54
C PRO A 27 -18.57 16.01 20.06
N ARG A 28 -18.45 14.74 19.64
CA ARG A 28 -18.16 14.33 18.26
C ARG A 28 -19.11 13.24 17.82
N MET A 29 -19.48 13.26 16.54
CA MET A 29 -20.04 12.10 15.88
C MET A 29 -18.89 11.33 15.23
N VAL A 30 -18.79 10.04 15.52
CA VAL A 30 -17.70 9.17 15.07
C VAL A 30 -18.26 7.99 14.30
N LEU A 31 -17.65 7.68 13.15
CA LEU A 31 -17.87 6.42 12.43
C LEU A 31 -16.53 5.70 12.33
N SER A 32 -16.43 4.50 12.90
CA SER A 32 -15.16 3.77 13.04
C SER A 32 -15.26 2.31 12.62
N THR A 33 -14.21 1.78 12.00
CA THR A 33 -14.04 0.35 11.73
C THR A 33 -13.34 -0.40 12.87
N GLY A 34 -13.00 0.27 13.97
CA GLY A 34 -12.35 -0.36 15.12
C GLY A 34 -13.19 -1.49 15.72
N ALA A 35 -12.55 -2.56 16.18
CA ALA A 35 -13.25 -3.65 16.85
C ALA A 35 -13.90 -3.15 18.14
N SER A 36 -13.20 -2.33 18.92
CA SER A 36 -13.71 -1.63 20.10
C SER A 36 -14.17 -0.21 19.75
N GLY A 37 -15.37 0.14 20.24
CA GLY A 37 -15.98 1.46 19.98
C GLY A 37 -16.31 1.72 18.50
N GLY A 38 -16.33 0.68 17.66
CA GLY A 38 -16.67 0.76 16.25
C GLY A 38 -18.15 1.10 15.97
N GLY A 39 -18.45 1.27 14.68
CA GLY A 39 -19.76 1.73 14.23
C GLY A 39 -19.92 3.24 14.40
N MET A 40 -21.18 3.70 14.43
CA MET A 40 -21.52 5.11 14.58
C MET A 40 -21.83 5.44 16.04
N ARG A 41 -21.10 6.38 16.64
CA ARG A 41 -21.23 6.75 18.06
C ARG A 41 -21.05 8.25 18.28
N ASP A 42 -21.73 8.80 19.28
CA ASP A 42 -21.67 10.22 19.65
C ASP A 42 -21.23 10.48 21.10
N ASP A 43 -20.87 9.41 21.82
CA ASP A 43 -20.49 9.42 23.24
C ASP A 43 -19.00 9.15 23.45
N LEU A 44 -18.21 9.07 22.38
CA LEU A 44 -16.76 8.88 22.46
C LEU A 44 -16.07 10.19 22.89
N THR A 45 -14.98 10.05 23.65
CA THR A 45 -14.15 11.16 24.14
C THR A 45 -12.75 11.15 23.52
N ALA A 46 -12.37 10.02 22.92
CA ALA A 46 -11.11 9.87 22.22
C ALA A 46 -11.19 8.81 21.10
N ALA A 47 -10.21 8.86 20.21
CA ALA A 47 -9.86 7.76 19.33
C ALA A 47 -8.35 7.51 19.40
N PHE A 48 -7.88 6.31 19.04
CA PHE A 48 -6.45 6.05 18.95
C PHE A 48 -6.06 5.13 17.79
N ASN A 49 -4.79 5.20 17.43
CA ASN A 49 -4.08 4.20 16.65
C ASN A 49 -2.93 3.67 17.52
N TYR A 50 -2.80 2.35 17.66
CA TYR A 50 -1.81 1.73 18.53
C TYR A 50 -0.87 0.83 17.73
N CYS A 51 0.43 0.96 17.96
CA CYS A 51 1.44 0.14 17.33
C CYS A 51 1.77 -1.07 18.22
N ASP A 52 1.49 -2.28 17.72
CA ASP A 52 1.82 -3.53 18.42
C ASP A 52 3.27 -3.97 18.23
N CYS A 53 4.03 -3.27 17.38
CA CYS A 53 5.46 -3.52 17.24
C CYS A 53 6.22 -2.98 18.45
N GLY A 54 7.11 -3.82 19.00
CA GLY A 54 8.14 -3.34 19.93
C GLY A 54 9.22 -2.52 19.21
N MET A 55 10.18 -1.98 19.97
CA MET A 55 11.29 -1.18 19.42
C MET A 55 12.14 -1.91 18.35
N ALA A 56 12.13 -3.25 18.37
CA ALA A 56 12.81 -4.08 17.37
C ALA A 56 12.00 -4.25 16.06
N GLY A 57 10.82 -3.63 15.94
CA GLY A 57 9.91 -3.79 14.79
C GLY A 57 9.12 -5.10 14.78
N VAL A 58 9.22 -5.90 15.84
CA VAL A 58 8.54 -7.20 15.97
C VAL A 58 7.17 -7.00 16.63
N CYS A 59 6.10 -7.39 15.93
CA CYS A 59 4.75 -7.39 16.46
C CYS A 59 4.64 -8.28 17.71
N GLN A 60 4.09 -7.71 18.78
CA GLN A 60 3.74 -8.47 19.97
C GLN A 60 2.43 -9.22 19.75
N PRO A 61 2.23 -10.36 20.44
CA PRO A 61 0.93 -11.04 20.42
C PRO A 61 -0.17 -10.14 20.96
N MET A 62 -1.36 -10.27 20.39
CA MET A 62 -2.56 -9.61 20.91
C MET A 62 -2.80 -10.02 22.37
N GLN A 63 -3.27 -9.05 23.16
CA GLN A 63 -3.70 -9.27 24.54
C GLN A 63 -5.18 -9.61 24.59
N GLY A 64 -5.54 -10.72 25.24
CA GLY A 64 -6.93 -11.19 25.30
C GLY A 64 -7.23 -12.21 24.21
N ASN A 65 -8.50 -12.59 24.11
CA ASN A 65 -8.96 -13.68 23.24
C ASN A 65 -9.39 -13.22 21.85
N ASN A 66 -9.49 -11.90 21.62
CA ASN A 66 -9.94 -11.32 20.34
C ASN A 66 -9.47 -9.87 20.20
N LEU A 67 -9.69 -9.29 19.02
CA LEU A 67 -9.29 -7.90 18.71
C LEU A 67 -10.01 -6.87 19.57
N TRP A 68 -11.27 -7.13 19.93
CA TRP A 68 -12.04 -6.26 20.79
C TRP A 68 -11.43 -6.14 22.20
N GLU A 69 -11.05 -7.26 22.82
CA GLU A 69 -10.40 -7.28 24.13
C GLU A 69 -9.02 -6.60 24.08
N HIS A 70 -8.28 -6.85 22.98
CA HIS A 70 -6.97 -6.26 22.76
C HIS A 70 -7.02 -4.74 22.69
N GLN A 71 -7.90 -4.18 21.86
CA GLN A 71 -8.05 -2.73 21.73
C GLN A 71 -8.50 -2.07 23.04
N ARG A 72 -9.36 -2.73 23.83
CA ARG A 72 -9.72 -2.23 25.18
C ARG A 72 -8.53 -2.26 26.13
N ALA A 73 -7.67 -3.27 26.05
CA ALA A 73 -6.44 -3.30 26.83
C ALA A 73 -5.49 -2.17 26.42
N ALA A 74 -5.31 -1.93 25.11
CA ALA A 74 -4.53 -0.81 24.58
C ALA A 74 -5.08 0.54 25.07
N ALA A 75 -6.40 0.77 24.99
CA ALA A 75 -7.04 1.98 25.51
C ALA A 75 -6.69 2.24 26.98
N ARG A 76 -6.78 1.21 27.84
CA ARG A 76 -6.42 1.33 29.26
C ARG A 76 -4.94 1.66 29.47
N ARG A 77 -4.03 1.07 28.69
CA ARG A 77 -2.59 1.39 28.75
C ARG A 77 -2.32 2.85 28.39
N LEU A 78 -3.09 3.39 27.44
CA LEU A 78 -3.04 4.79 27.03
C LEU A 78 -3.74 5.74 28.01
N GLY A 79 -4.31 5.23 29.11
CA GLY A 79 -5.06 6.03 30.09
C GLY A 79 -6.41 6.51 29.57
N LEU A 80 -6.97 5.84 28.56
CA LEU A 80 -8.27 6.15 27.97
C LEU A 80 -9.37 5.25 28.56
N ASP A 81 -10.60 5.76 28.56
CA ASP A 81 -11.77 4.96 28.92
C ASP A 81 -12.16 4.04 27.75
N PRO A 82 -12.06 2.70 27.90
CA PRO A 82 -12.37 1.76 26.83
C PRO A 82 -13.86 1.73 26.41
N ASP A 83 -14.77 2.26 27.23
CA ASP A 83 -16.20 2.34 26.88
C ASP A 83 -16.52 3.59 26.05
N HIS A 84 -15.70 4.64 26.17
CA HIS A 84 -15.84 5.93 25.50
C HIS A 84 -14.68 6.24 24.54
N THR A 85 -14.07 5.20 23.97
CA THR A 85 -12.97 5.31 22.99
C THR A 85 -13.14 4.29 21.86
N THR A 86 -12.68 4.64 20.66
CA THR A 86 -12.47 3.67 19.56
C THR A 86 -10.99 3.59 19.17
N GLY A 87 -10.56 2.42 18.70
CA GLY A 87 -9.15 2.14 18.41
C GLY A 87 -8.94 1.44 17.08
N LEU A 88 -7.81 1.75 16.45
CA LEU A 88 -7.20 0.95 15.39
C LEU A 88 -5.83 0.45 15.86
N ASP A 89 -5.37 -0.65 15.27
CA ASP A 89 -4.06 -1.22 15.51
C ASP A 89 -3.20 -1.15 14.25
N THR A 90 -1.90 -1.11 14.41
CA THR A 90 -0.96 -0.99 13.30
C THR A 90 0.39 -1.64 13.60
N ALA A 91 1.10 -2.02 12.54
CA ALA A 91 2.53 -2.33 12.60
C ALA A 91 3.41 -1.14 12.16
N ALA A 92 2.79 -0.04 11.70
CA ALA A 92 3.51 1.15 11.28
C ALA A 92 4.06 1.91 12.48
N ASN A 93 5.22 2.54 12.32
CA ASN A 93 5.78 3.40 13.36
C ASN A 93 4.97 4.71 13.38
N LEU A 94 4.34 5.05 14.50
CA LEU A 94 3.44 6.20 14.59
C LEU A 94 4.19 7.54 14.69
N ASP A 95 5.52 7.54 14.87
CA ASP A 95 6.36 8.72 14.61
C ASP A 95 6.36 9.09 13.11
N ASN A 96 5.98 8.18 12.21
CA ASN A 96 5.79 8.46 10.78
C ASN A 96 4.39 8.96 10.43
N MET A 97 3.45 9.07 11.40
CA MET A 97 2.10 9.54 11.11
C MET A 97 2.12 10.92 10.44
N VAL A 98 1.35 11.03 9.36
CA VAL A 98 1.23 12.22 8.52
C VAL A 98 -0.11 12.89 8.78
N VAL A 99 -0.11 14.22 8.90
CA VAL A 99 -1.32 15.02 9.15
C VAL A 99 -1.42 16.10 8.09
N ILE A 100 -2.43 16.00 7.21
CA ILE A 100 -2.67 16.94 6.11
C ILE A 100 -4.05 17.57 6.27
N THR A 101 -4.13 18.89 6.26
CA THR A 101 -5.41 19.63 6.25
C THR A 101 -5.65 20.30 4.91
N LYS A 102 -6.83 20.09 4.33
CA LYS A 102 -7.32 20.80 3.15
C LYS A 102 -8.46 21.74 3.54
N ARG A 103 -8.52 22.90 2.89
CA ARG A 103 -9.51 23.95 3.18
C ARG A 103 -10.06 24.54 1.88
N TRP A 104 -11.33 24.90 1.89
CA TRP A 104 -11.97 25.68 0.84
C TRP A 104 -13.14 26.44 1.46
N GLU A 105 -13.12 27.78 1.35
CA GLU A 105 -14.09 28.66 2.02
C GLU A 105 -14.21 28.31 3.52
N ASP A 106 -15.39 27.91 3.95
CA ASP A 106 -15.75 27.53 5.31
C ASP A 106 -15.68 26.01 5.57
N LEU A 107 -15.23 25.23 4.58
CA LEU A 107 -15.00 23.79 4.67
C LEU A 107 -13.54 23.48 5.00
N GLN A 108 -13.34 22.53 5.89
CA GLN A 108 -12.03 21.99 6.20
C GLN A 108 -12.11 20.51 6.60
N ILE A 109 -11.08 19.78 6.22
CA ILE A 109 -10.91 18.37 6.62
C ILE A 109 -9.44 18.07 6.80
N THR A 110 -9.13 17.32 7.86
CA THR A 110 -7.79 16.83 8.17
C THR A 110 -7.74 15.33 7.99
N ALA A 111 -6.79 14.84 7.20
CA ALA A 111 -6.45 13.43 7.12
C ALA A 111 -5.20 13.19 7.99
N ALA A 112 -5.31 12.30 8.97
CA ALA A 112 -4.19 11.80 9.75
C ALA A 112 -4.00 10.32 9.40
N VAL A 113 -2.84 9.96 8.83
CA VAL A 113 -2.61 8.64 8.21
C VAL A 113 -1.31 8.02 8.69
N SER A 114 -1.37 6.73 9.01
CA SER A 114 -0.20 5.86 9.13
C SER A 114 -0.32 4.75 8.08
N GLY A 115 0.75 4.39 7.39
CA GLY A 115 0.66 3.45 6.28
C GLY A 115 1.92 2.64 6.06
N GLY A 116 1.74 1.34 5.80
CA GLY A 116 2.76 0.45 5.23
C GLY A 116 2.08 -0.64 4.38
N ALA A 117 2.54 -0.83 3.15
CA ALA A 117 1.85 -1.67 2.16
C ALA A 117 2.76 -2.75 1.54
N ASP A 118 4.05 -2.80 1.86
CA ASP A 118 5.02 -3.65 1.15
C ASP A 118 4.79 -5.16 1.33
N VAL A 119 4.14 -5.56 2.42
CA VAL A 119 3.98 -6.98 2.81
C VAL A 119 2.52 -7.43 2.77
N ASN A 120 1.60 -6.62 3.29
CA ASN A 120 0.19 -6.99 3.47
C ASN A 120 -0.77 -6.29 2.48
N ALA A 121 -0.24 -5.78 1.36
CA ALA A 121 -1.08 -5.22 0.31
C ALA A 121 -1.94 -6.30 -0.36
N LEU A 122 -3.24 -6.06 -0.46
CA LEU A 122 -4.22 -6.98 -1.06
C LEU A 122 -5.15 -6.24 -2.03
N CYS A 123 -5.68 -6.97 -3.00
CA CYS A 123 -6.77 -6.53 -3.86
C CYS A 123 -8.11 -7.05 -3.32
N ALA A 124 -9.14 -6.20 -3.34
CA ALA A 124 -10.50 -6.63 -3.02
C ALA A 124 -10.95 -7.71 -4.02
N GLY A 125 -11.30 -8.90 -3.50
CA GLY A 125 -11.61 -10.08 -4.30
C GLY A 125 -10.47 -11.09 -4.39
N ASP A 126 -9.29 -10.80 -3.81
CA ASP A 126 -8.24 -11.80 -3.64
C ASP A 126 -8.75 -13.01 -2.83
N PRO A 127 -8.21 -14.22 -3.08
CA PRO A 127 -8.54 -15.39 -2.27
C PRO A 127 -8.24 -15.15 -0.80
N ALA A 128 -9.26 -15.31 0.04
CA ALA A 128 -9.10 -15.24 1.49
C ALA A 128 -8.56 -16.58 2.04
N PHE A 129 -7.58 -16.49 2.96
CA PHE A 129 -7.01 -17.65 3.67
C PHE A 129 -7.42 -17.73 5.14
N LEU A 130 -8.13 -16.70 5.62
CA LEU A 130 -8.58 -16.58 7.00
C LEU A 130 -10.10 -16.71 7.04
N THR A 131 -10.58 -17.42 8.06
CA THR A 131 -12.00 -17.54 8.37
C THR A 131 -12.21 -16.95 9.76
N GLU A 132 -13.08 -15.96 9.86
CA GLU A 132 -13.52 -15.42 11.14
C GLU A 132 -14.30 -16.51 11.89
N THR A 133 -13.96 -16.76 13.16
CA THR A 133 -14.59 -17.78 13.99
C THR A 133 -14.62 -17.29 15.43
N ASP A 134 -15.75 -16.70 15.83
CA ASP A 134 -16.02 -16.22 17.19
C ASP A 134 -14.94 -15.28 17.76
N GLY A 135 -14.35 -14.45 16.90
CA GLY A 135 -13.32 -13.48 17.24
C GLY A 135 -11.93 -14.07 17.47
N ALA A 136 -11.71 -15.37 17.20
CA ALA A 136 -10.43 -16.02 17.41
C ALA A 136 -9.29 -15.29 16.68
N PRO A 137 -8.14 -15.02 17.34
CA PRO A 137 -7.05 -14.28 16.72
C PRO A 137 -6.46 -15.08 15.58
N THR A 138 -6.22 -14.42 14.44
CA THR A 138 -5.55 -15.02 13.28
C THR A 138 -4.26 -14.25 13.00
N PRO A 139 -3.15 -14.96 12.73
CA PRO A 139 -1.91 -14.30 12.37
C PRO A 139 -2.05 -13.67 10.99
N VAL A 140 -1.88 -12.35 10.92
CA VAL A 140 -1.86 -11.58 9.68
C VAL A 140 -0.45 -11.01 9.45
N PRO A 141 0.05 -10.95 8.21
CA PRO A 141 1.29 -10.25 7.93
C PRO A 141 1.22 -8.78 8.38
N PRO A 142 2.32 -8.22 8.90
CA PRO A 142 2.34 -6.83 9.34
C PRO A 142 2.24 -5.87 8.15
N GLY A 143 1.54 -4.76 8.36
CA GLY A 143 1.36 -3.69 7.38
C GLY A 143 -0.12 -3.31 7.28
N THR A 144 -0.40 -2.03 7.53
CA THR A 144 -1.76 -1.49 7.39
C THR A 144 -1.72 -0.03 6.98
N ILE A 145 -2.78 0.44 6.31
CA ILE A 145 -3.05 1.85 6.10
C ILE A 145 -4.26 2.24 6.94
N ASN A 146 -4.01 2.97 8.04
CA ASN A 146 -5.05 3.51 8.91
C ASN A 146 -5.26 4.99 8.62
N ILE A 147 -6.52 5.37 8.40
CA ILE A 147 -6.91 6.73 8.00
C ILE A 147 -7.88 7.32 9.02
N PHE A 148 -7.52 8.46 9.61
CA PHE A 148 -8.41 9.25 10.45
C PHE A 148 -8.80 10.52 9.68
N LEU A 149 -10.09 10.75 9.49
CA LEU A 149 -10.63 11.96 8.86
C LEU A 149 -11.33 12.81 9.91
N ILE A 150 -10.90 14.06 10.02
CA ILE A 150 -11.36 14.98 11.07
C ILE A 150 -11.92 16.24 10.44
N THR A 151 -13.13 16.62 10.84
CA THR A 151 -13.76 17.88 10.46
C THR A 151 -14.54 18.47 11.63
N ASP A 152 -14.74 19.79 11.62
CA ASP A 152 -15.66 20.49 12.52
C ASP A 152 -17.10 20.48 12.04
N ARG A 153 -17.35 20.14 10.76
CA ARG A 153 -18.69 20.08 10.19
C ARG A 153 -19.48 18.88 10.72
N PRO A 154 -20.76 19.05 11.08
CA PRO A 154 -21.63 17.90 11.25
C PRO A 154 -21.91 17.24 9.90
N LEU A 155 -21.94 15.92 9.89
CA LEU A 155 -22.24 15.12 8.69
C LEU A 155 -23.47 14.26 8.97
N ALA A 156 -24.38 14.18 8.01
CA ALA A 156 -25.45 13.18 8.08
C ALA A 156 -24.84 11.76 8.06
N PRO A 157 -25.47 10.75 8.68
CA PRO A 157 -24.96 9.37 8.69
C PRO A 157 -24.62 8.83 7.28
N GLY A 158 -25.48 9.13 6.29
CA GLY A 158 -25.24 8.78 4.89
C GLY A 158 -23.99 9.47 4.31
N ALA A 159 -23.75 10.73 4.65
CA ALA A 159 -22.55 11.45 4.24
C ALA A 159 -21.27 10.87 4.87
N MET A 160 -21.33 10.41 6.13
CA MET A 160 -20.19 9.75 6.76
C MET A 160 -19.85 8.42 6.07
N ALA A 161 -20.86 7.62 5.73
CA ALA A 161 -20.66 6.39 4.97
C ALA A 161 -20.08 6.69 3.57
N GLU A 162 -20.62 7.69 2.87
CA GLU A 162 -20.12 8.14 1.57
C GLU A 162 -18.67 8.66 1.63
N LEU A 163 -18.29 9.32 2.72
CA LEU A 163 -16.93 9.76 2.97
C LEU A 163 -15.96 8.58 3.14
N MET A 164 -16.37 7.50 3.81
CA MET A 164 -15.56 6.27 3.90
C MET A 164 -15.29 5.66 2.52
N LEU A 165 -16.30 5.63 1.65
CA LEU A 165 -16.13 5.16 0.27
C LEU A 165 -15.12 6.05 -0.48
N THR A 166 -15.31 7.36 -0.44
CA THR A 166 -14.44 8.33 -1.11
C THR A 166 -13.00 8.22 -0.64
N ALA A 167 -12.77 8.09 0.67
CA ALA A 167 -11.45 7.94 1.26
C ALA A 167 -10.81 6.58 0.90
N THR A 168 -11.61 5.52 0.83
CA THR A 168 -11.15 4.19 0.38
C THR A 168 -10.66 4.26 -1.06
N GLU A 169 -11.44 4.86 -1.96
CA GLU A 169 -11.08 5.02 -3.36
C GLU A 169 -9.86 5.93 -3.56
N ALA A 170 -9.70 6.96 -2.72
CA ALA A 170 -8.53 7.83 -2.72
C ALA A 170 -7.25 7.07 -2.35
N LYS A 171 -7.29 6.23 -1.31
CA LYS A 171 -6.19 5.32 -0.94
C LYS A 171 -5.90 4.32 -2.06
N THR A 172 -6.93 3.67 -2.60
CA THR A 172 -6.82 2.74 -3.74
C THR A 172 -6.14 3.40 -4.93
N ALA A 173 -6.50 4.65 -5.24
CA ALA A 173 -5.89 5.40 -6.32
C ALA A 173 -4.38 5.60 -6.10
N VAL A 174 -3.91 5.89 -4.88
CA VAL A 174 -2.47 6.00 -4.60
C VAL A 174 -1.75 4.68 -4.86
N LEU A 175 -2.27 3.56 -4.34
CA LEU A 175 -1.65 2.24 -4.53
C LEU A 175 -1.61 1.84 -6.01
N ARG A 176 -2.71 2.08 -6.74
CA ARG A 176 -2.77 1.86 -8.19
C ARG A 176 -1.79 2.75 -8.94
N ASP A 177 -1.76 4.05 -8.65
CA ASP A 177 -0.89 5.01 -9.35
C ASP A 177 0.60 4.69 -9.12
N LEU A 178 0.94 4.10 -7.96
CA LEU A 178 2.30 3.62 -7.64
C LEU A 178 2.54 2.16 -8.08
N MET A 179 1.52 1.48 -8.61
CA MET A 179 1.52 0.08 -9.05
C MET A 179 1.88 -0.93 -7.95
N GLN A 180 1.42 -0.70 -6.72
CA GLN A 180 1.55 -1.71 -5.67
C GLN A 180 0.80 -2.98 -6.08
N GLY A 181 1.51 -4.10 -6.16
CA GLY A 181 0.90 -5.41 -6.39
C GLY A 181 0.26 -5.98 -5.12
N SER A 182 -0.73 -6.85 -5.30
CA SER A 182 -1.15 -7.76 -4.23
C SER A 182 -0.01 -8.70 -3.83
N SER A 183 0.07 -9.06 -2.56
CA SER A 183 1.03 -10.04 -2.05
C SER A 183 0.61 -11.49 -2.30
N VAL A 184 -0.64 -11.74 -2.68
CA VAL A 184 -1.20 -13.10 -2.85
C VAL A 184 -1.72 -13.38 -4.26
N SER A 185 -1.82 -12.34 -5.09
CA SER A 185 -2.32 -12.46 -6.45
C SER A 185 -1.52 -11.58 -7.41
N ARG A 186 -1.85 -11.70 -8.70
CA ARG A 186 -1.27 -10.88 -9.75
C ARG A 186 -2.00 -9.54 -9.91
N GLU A 187 -2.96 -9.20 -9.04
CA GLU A 187 -3.70 -7.94 -9.12
C GLU A 187 -2.89 -6.75 -8.59
N LEU A 188 -3.34 -5.54 -8.92
CA LEU A 188 -2.92 -4.34 -8.18
C LEU A 188 -3.70 -4.26 -6.87
N ALA A 189 -3.00 -3.88 -5.80
CA ALA A 189 -3.61 -3.77 -4.49
C ALA A 189 -4.60 -2.59 -4.42
N THR A 190 -5.70 -2.79 -3.71
CA THR A 190 -6.70 -1.76 -3.42
C THR A 190 -6.62 -1.26 -1.97
N GLY A 191 -5.75 -1.86 -1.18
CA GLY A 191 -5.55 -1.56 0.23
C GLY A 191 -4.59 -2.56 0.85
N THR A 192 -4.62 -2.64 2.17
CA THR A 192 -4.06 -3.77 2.91
C THR A 192 -5.17 -4.68 3.43
N GLY A 193 -4.83 -5.89 3.87
CA GLY A 193 -5.79 -6.80 4.48
C GLY A 193 -6.40 -6.32 5.81
N THR A 194 -5.89 -5.23 6.38
CA THR A 194 -6.22 -4.76 7.73
C THR A 194 -6.47 -3.25 7.79
N ASP A 195 -6.81 -2.61 6.67
CA ASP A 195 -7.04 -1.16 6.62
C ASP A 195 -8.11 -0.74 7.63
N GLY A 196 -7.81 0.28 8.43
CA GLY A 196 -8.74 0.87 9.37
C GLY A 196 -9.11 2.31 9.00
N MET A 197 -10.33 2.72 9.33
CA MET A 197 -10.77 4.10 9.13
C MET A 197 -11.62 4.62 10.28
N VAL A 198 -11.38 5.88 10.65
CA VAL A 198 -12.19 6.61 11.63
C VAL A 198 -12.54 7.98 11.07
N ILE A 199 -13.82 8.33 11.03
CA ILE A 199 -14.30 9.67 10.74
C ILE A 199 -14.72 10.31 12.06
N ILE A 200 -14.20 11.50 12.35
CA ILE A 200 -14.52 12.32 13.53
C ILE A 200 -15.09 13.64 13.01
N CYS A 201 -16.38 13.88 13.22
CA CYS A 201 -17.06 15.07 12.75
C CYS A 201 -17.78 15.82 13.87
N GLY A 202 -18.19 17.05 13.57
CA GLY A 202 -18.98 17.87 14.49
C GLY A 202 -20.34 17.24 14.80
N THR A 203 -21.02 17.76 15.83
CA THR A 203 -22.39 17.37 16.17
C THR A 203 -23.36 18.51 15.89
N GLY A 204 -24.66 18.21 15.87
CA GLY A 204 -25.71 19.20 15.62
C GLY A 204 -26.24 19.19 14.18
N ARG A 205 -27.23 20.05 13.91
CA ARG A 205 -27.93 20.14 12.61
C ARG A 205 -27.53 21.35 11.78
N GLU A 206 -27.03 22.39 12.42
CA GLU A 206 -26.62 23.62 11.75
C GLU A 206 -25.39 23.36 10.88
N GLY A 207 -25.45 23.79 9.62
CA GLY A 207 -24.35 23.59 8.67
C GLY A 207 -24.04 22.12 8.34
N MET A 208 -24.95 21.19 8.65
CA MET A 208 -24.77 19.75 8.41
C MET A 208 -24.67 19.44 6.92
N LEU A 209 -23.61 18.74 6.53
CA LEU A 209 -23.45 18.27 5.15
C LEU A 209 -24.21 16.97 4.96
N LEU A 210 -25.01 16.92 3.89
CA LEU A 210 -25.82 15.75 3.55
C LEU A 210 -25.11 14.79 2.59
N ASN A 211 -24.03 15.24 1.95
CA ASN A 211 -23.23 14.46 1.02
C ASN A 211 -21.74 14.77 1.20
N ALA A 212 -20.90 13.76 1.05
CA ALA A 212 -19.44 13.83 1.11
C ALA A 212 -18.75 13.03 -0.01
N GLY A 213 -19.50 12.68 -1.06
CA GLY A 213 -18.99 11.97 -2.23
C GLY A 213 -18.20 12.87 -3.19
N LYS A 214 -17.64 12.23 -4.21
CA LYS A 214 -16.73 12.83 -5.22
C LYS A 214 -17.30 14.01 -6.01
N HIS A 215 -18.63 14.14 -6.13
CA HIS A 215 -19.26 15.29 -6.79
C HIS A 215 -19.24 16.56 -5.92
N PHE A 216 -19.01 16.44 -4.62
CA PHE A 216 -19.09 17.54 -3.67
C PHE A 216 -17.70 18.00 -3.27
N LYS A 217 -17.58 19.32 -3.04
CA LYS A 217 -16.31 19.95 -2.68
C LYS A 217 -15.70 19.36 -1.41
N PHE A 218 -16.52 19.02 -0.42
CA PHE A 218 -16.05 18.36 0.80
C PHE A 218 -15.41 16.99 0.52
N GLY A 219 -16.02 16.17 -0.35
CA GLY A 219 -15.47 14.89 -0.79
C GLY A 219 -14.18 15.04 -1.60
N GLU A 220 -14.09 16.04 -2.47
CA GLU A 220 -12.86 16.40 -3.19
C GLU A 220 -11.72 16.72 -2.21
N LEU A 221 -11.95 17.60 -1.23
CA LEU A 221 -10.95 17.97 -0.23
C LEU A 221 -10.50 16.75 0.58
N ALA A 222 -11.44 15.88 0.96
CA ALA A 222 -11.15 14.65 1.68
C ALA A 222 -10.25 13.72 0.85
N ALA A 223 -10.62 13.46 -0.41
CA ALA A 223 -9.84 12.61 -1.30
C ALA A 223 -8.43 13.17 -1.53
N LEU A 224 -8.28 14.48 -1.72
CA LEU A 224 -6.97 15.12 -1.87
C LEU A 224 -6.12 15.02 -0.60
N ALA A 225 -6.73 15.25 0.57
CA ALA A 225 -6.04 15.10 1.85
C ALA A 225 -5.56 13.65 2.07
N VAL A 226 -6.42 12.66 1.78
CA VAL A 226 -6.08 11.24 1.88
C VAL A 226 -4.98 10.86 0.91
N ARG A 227 -5.07 11.25 -0.38
CA ARG A 227 -4.04 10.90 -1.37
C ARG A 227 -2.66 11.41 -0.95
N GLU A 228 -2.58 12.67 -0.52
CA GLU A 228 -1.32 13.27 -0.07
C GLU A 228 -0.81 12.60 1.21
N ALA A 229 -1.67 12.41 2.21
CA ALA A 229 -1.28 11.81 3.48
C ALA A 229 -0.86 10.33 3.34
N VAL A 230 -1.56 9.53 2.52
CA VAL A 230 -1.21 8.13 2.23
C VAL A 230 0.12 8.05 1.50
N THR A 231 0.32 8.87 0.46
CA THR A 231 1.58 8.88 -0.31
C THR A 231 2.77 9.18 0.60
N GLU A 232 2.67 10.23 1.42
CA GLU A 232 3.73 10.61 2.34
C GLU A 232 3.93 9.58 3.47
N ALA A 233 2.84 8.98 3.99
CA ALA A 233 2.95 7.99 5.07
C ALA A 233 3.67 6.72 4.60
N LEU A 234 3.34 6.24 3.40
CA LEU A 234 4.03 5.10 2.78
C LEU A 234 5.51 5.41 2.53
N PHE A 235 5.81 6.62 2.03
CA PHE A 235 7.20 7.05 1.84
C PHE A 235 7.99 7.11 3.16
N ARG A 236 7.43 7.68 4.23
CA ARG A 236 8.10 7.75 5.54
C ARG A 236 8.31 6.38 6.17
N GLN A 237 7.39 5.45 5.94
CA GLN A 237 7.44 4.14 6.58
C GLN A 237 8.48 3.22 5.93
N THR A 238 8.52 3.14 4.60
CA THR A 238 9.35 2.16 3.89
C THR A 238 10.09 2.72 2.67
N GLY A 239 9.99 4.02 2.39
CA GLY A 239 10.53 4.63 1.18
C GLY A 239 9.66 4.38 -0.07
N PHE A 240 8.46 3.82 0.11
CA PHE A 240 7.52 3.50 -0.96
C PHE A 240 7.13 4.76 -1.75
N CYS A 241 7.65 4.89 -2.97
CA CYS A 241 7.45 6.07 -3.81
C CYS A 241 7.70 5.76 -5.30
N ALA A 242 7.40 6.72 -6.18
CA ALA A 242 7.55 6.55 -7.63
C ALA A 242 8.98 6.18 -8.06
N GLN A 243 10.02 6.73 -7.39
CA GLN A 243 11.42 6.40 -7.69
C GLN A 243 11.76 4.96 -7.31
N GLU A 244 11.27 4.52 -6.16
CA GLU A 244 11.46 3.15 -5.67
C GLU A 244 10.74 2.14 -6.57
N GLN A 245 9.58 2.51 -7.09
CA GLN A 245 8.80 1.72 -8.04
C GLN A 245 9.36 1.73 -9.48
N HIS A 246 10.40 2.52 -9.76
CA HIS A 246 11.00 2.67 -11.10
C HIS A 246 12.10 1.63 -11.36
N THR A 247 11.78 0.35 -11.18
CA THR A 247 12.66 -0.78 -11.52
C THR A 247 11.89 -1.92 -12.19
N VAL A 248 12.59 -2.76 -12.96
CA VAL A 248 12.00 -3.91 -13.67
C VAL A 248 11.36 -4.88 -12.68
N LEU A 249 12.10 -5.28 -11.65
CA LEU A 249 11.71 -6.26 -10.65
C LEU A 249 10.50 -5.79 -9.83
N ARG A 250 10.40 -4.49 -9.51
CA ARG A 250 9.21 -3.96 -8.82
C ARG A 250 7.95 -4.09 -9.65
N ARG A 251 8.04 -3.89 -10.97
CA ARG A 251 6.89 -4.06 -11.89
C ARG A 251 6.49 -5.52 -12.06
N LEU A 252 7.43 -6.44 -11.91
CA LEU A 252 7.23 -7.87 -12.15
C LEU A 252 6.95 -8.70 -10.90
N HIS A 253 7.20 -8.15 -9.70
CA HIS A 253 7.07 -8.86 -8.43
C HIS A 253 5.71 -9.56 -8.24
N ARG A 254 4.60 -8.89 -8.57
CA ARG A 254 3.24 -9.46 -8.45
C ARG A 254 2.98 -10.67 -9.36
N PHE A 255 3.86 -10.91 -10.33
CA PHE A 255 3.82 -12.08 -11.20
C PHE A 255 4.76 -13.21 -10.74
N GLY A 256 5.44 -13.05 -9.61
CA GLY A 256 6.39 -14.03 -9.08
C GLY A 256 7.80 -13.93 -9.69
N ILE A 257 8.05 -12.94 -10.54
CA ILE A 257 9.36 -12.70 -11.14
C ILE A 257 10.12 -11.72 -10.23
N THR A 258 11.12 -12.24 -9.52
CA THR A 258 11.93 -11.53 -8.54
C THR A 258 13.42 -11.72 -8.85
N ALA A 259 14.30 -11.01 -8.14
CA ALA A 259 15.74 -11.23 -8.27
C ALA A 259 16.11 -12.69 -7.98
N ASP A 260 15.48 -13.32 -6.98
CA ASP A 260 15.76 -14.68 -6.57
C ASP A 260 15.27 -15.70 -7.61
N THR A 261 14.06 -15.52 -8.15
CA THR A 261 13.54 -16.45 -9.17
C THR A 261 14.31 -16.34 -10.48
N LEU A 262 14.65 -15.13 -10.92
CA LEU A 262 15.52 -14.93 -12.09
C LEU A 262 16.93 -15.45 -11.87
N SER A 263 17.51 -15.25 -10.68
CA SER A 263 18.84 -15.77 -10.35
C SER A 263 18.86 -17.31 -10.38
N ALA A 264 17.87 -17.94 -9.74
CA ALA A 264 17.73 -19.39 -9.73
C ALA A 264 17.61 -19.93 -11.17
N HIS A 265 16.78 -19.29 -12.01
CA HIS A 265 16.62 -19.65 -13.41
C HIS A 265 17.95 -19.51 -14.18
N CYS A 266 18.66 -18.38 -14.04
CA CYS A 266 19.96 -18.18 -14.67
C CYS A 266 21.01 -19.24 -14.24
N LEU A 267 21.04 -19.59 -12.96
CA LEU A 267 21.96 -20.58 -12.39
C LEU A 267 21.73 -22.00 -12.93
N THR A 268 20.52 -22.33 -13.38
CA THR A 268 20.27 -23.61 -14.07
C THR A 268 21.05 -23.73 -15.39
N GLN A 269 21.35 -22.60 -16.03
CA GLN A 269 22.04 -22.55 -17.31
C GLN A 269 23.54 -22.23 -17.18
N TRP A 270 23.94 -21.55 -16.10
CA TRP A 270 25.33 -21.22 -15.82
C TRP A 270 25.63 -21.29 -14.31
N GLN A 271 26.09 -22.46 -13.88
CA GLN A 271 26.38 -22.74 -12.47
C GLN A 271 27.65 -22.02 -11.99
N GLY A 272 27.67 -21.66 -10.69
CA GLY A 272 28.85 -21.10 -10.00
C GLY A 272 29.07 -19.59 -10.21
N GLN A 273 28.09 -18.89 -10.80
CA GLN A 273 28.17 -17.45 -11.14
C GLN A 273 27.21 -16.58 -10.30
N ASP A 274 26.81 -17.04 -9.12
CA ASP A 274 25.79 -16.43 -8.26
C ASP A 274 25.99 -14.92 -8.08
N THR A 275 27.22 -14.53 -7.74
CA THR A 275 27.57 -13.13 -7.49
C THR A 275 27.49 -12.28 -8.76
N ALA A 276 27.94 -12.82 -9.89
CA ALA A 276 27.98 -12.11 -11.17
C ALA A 276 26.57 -11.93 -11.76
N ILE A 277 25.73 -12.97 -11.64
CA ILE A 277 24.30 -12.94 -12.01
C ILE A 277 23.56 -11.90 -11.18
N ALA A 278 23.67 -11.94 -9.86
CA ALA A 278 22.97 -11.01 -8.97
C ALA A 278 23.30 -9.54 -9.28
N LYS A 279 24.57 -9.24 -9.61
CA LYS A 279 24.99 -7.88 -9.96
C LYS A 279 24.55 -7.46 -11.36
N THR A 280 24.53 -8.39 -12.32
CA THR A 280 23.98 -8.14 -13.66
C THR A 280 22.49 -7.82 -13.59
N ILE A 281 21.73 -8.60 -12.81
CA ILE A 281 20.31 -8.34 -12.54
C ILE A 281 20.15 -6.94 -11.95
N LYS A 282 20.87 -6.62 -10.87
CA LYS A 282 20.78 -5.30 -10.22
C LYS A 282 21.06 -4.14 -11.17
N LYS A 283 22.02 -4.30 -12.08
CA LYS A 283 22.38 -3.29 -13.07
C LYS A 283 21.26 -3.06 -14.08
N LEU A 284 20.71 -4.14 -14.63
CA LEU A 284 19.67 -4.06 -15.68
C LEU A 284 18.29 -3.75 -15.10
N ASP A 285 18.04 -4.09 -13.84
CA ASP A 285 16.83 -3.74 -13.10
C ASP A 285 16.55 -2.22 -13.10
N GLN A 286 17.61 -1.41 -13.13
CA GLN A 286 17.56 0.05 -13.11
C GLN A 286 17.75 0.70 -14.49
N ASP A 287 17.88 -0.10 -15.55
CA ASP A 287 18.06 0.43 -16.91
C ASP A 287 16.75 1.08 -17.40
N ALA A 288 16.80 2.38 -17.69
CA ALA A 288 15.61 3.16 -18.02
C ALA A 288 14.88 2.66 -19.28
N PHE A 289 15.61 2.16 -20.29
CA PHE A 289 15.00 1.62 -21.49
C PHE A 289 14.26 0.30 -21.18
N LEU A 290 14.93 -0.61 -20.45
CA LEU A 290 14.34 -1.89 -20.05
C LEU A 290 13.12 -1.69 -19.14
N VAL A 291 13.19 -0.79 -18.16
CA VAL A 291 12.05 -0.43 -17.30
C VAL A 291 10.86 0.04 -18.15
N GLY A 292 11.09 0.95 -19.11
CA GLY A 292 10.04 1.45 -19.99
C GLY A 292 9.39 0.34 -20.84
N ALA A 293 10.20 -0.52 -21.45
CA ALA A 293 9.72 -1.63 -22.25
C ALA A 293 8.92 -2.65 -21.41
N VAL A 294 9.42 -2.99 -20.21
CA VAL A 294 8.75 -3.93 -19.28
C VAL A 294 7.43 -3.35 -18.77
N VAL A 295 7.35 -2.06 -18.45
CA VAL A 295 6.09 -1.43 -18.02
C VAL A 295 5.01 -1.54 -19.11
N LEU A 296 5.37 -1.32 -20.37
CA LEU A 296 4.44 -1.50 -21.49
C LEU A 296 4.02 -2.96 -21.63
N TYR A 297 4.96 -3.90 -21.49
CA TYR A 297 4.68 -5.33 -21.55
C TYR A 297 3.72 -5.79 -20.43
N VAL A 298 3.95 -5.33 -19.21
CA VAL A 298 3.08 -5.59 -18.06
C VAL A 298 1.68 -5.01 -18.30
N HIS A 299 1.59 -3.83 -18.91
CA HIS A 299 0.28 -3.26 -19.26
C HIS A 299 -0.47 -4.12 -20.27
N LEU A 300 0.20 -4.69 -21.28
CA LEU A 300 -0.43 -5.65 -22.20
C LEU A 300 -0.98 -6.87 -21.45
N GLU A 301 -0.22 -7.42 -20.51
CA GLU A 301 -0.67 -8.54 -19.68
C GLU A 301 -1.90 -8.15 -18.83
N ASP A 302 -1.92 -6.95 -18.26
CA ASP A 302 -3.09 -6.47 -17.52
C ASP A 302 -4.33 -6.34 -18.41
N GLN A 303 -4.18 -5.72 -19.59
CA GLN A 303 -5.29 -5.57 -20.53
C GLN A 303 -5.81 -6.93 -21.02
N ARG A 304 -4.92 -7.89 -21.26
CA ARG A 304 -5.28 -9.26 -21.64
C ARG A 304 -6.04 -9.96 -20.53
N ARG A 305 -5.54 -9.90 -19.29
CA ARG A 305 -6.20 -10.51 -18.12
C ARG A 305 -7.57 -9.89 -17.83
N ALA A 306 -7.72 -8.59 -18.11
CA ALA A 306 -9.01 -7.89 -18.01
C ALA A 306 -9.96 -8.19 -19.20
N GLY A 307 -9.54 -8.97 -20.19
CA GLY A 307 -10.32 -9.27 -21.39
C GLY A 307 -10.45 -8.11 -22.38
N MET A 308 -9.65 -7.04 -22.21
CA MET A 308 -9.61 -5.89 -23.11
C MET A 308 -8.74 -6.13 -24.35
N LEU A 309 -7.78 -7.07 -24.25
CA LEU A 309 -7.01 -7.58 -25.38
C LEU A 309 -7.14 -9.10 -25.46
N THR A 310 -7.18 -9.64 -26.67
CA THR A 310 -7.08 -11.08 -26.91
C THR A 310 -5.66 -11.60 -26.68
N GLU A 311 -5.52 -12.92 -26.52
CA GLU A 311 -4.19 -13.59 -26.46
C GLU A 311 -3.31 -13.24 -27.67
N LEU A 312 -3.91 -13.16 -28.86
CA LEU A 312 -3.20 -12.86 -30.11
C LEU A 312 -2.71 -11.40 -30.13
N GLU A 313 -3.58 -10.43 -29.83
CA GLU A 313 -3.21 -9.01 -29.82
C GLU A 313 -2.12 -8.71 -28.79
N ALA A 314 -2.26 -9.27 -27.58
CA ALA A 314 -1.26 -9.10 -26.52
C ALA A 314 0.05 -9.82 -26.88
N GLY A 315 -0.03 -11.01 -27.47
CA GLY A 315 1.12 -11.79 -27.93
C GLY A 315 1.94 -11.09 -29.02
N ASP A 316 1.27 -10.58 -30.06
CA ASP A 316 1.89 -9.87 -31.17
C ASP A 316 2.65 -8.62 -30.68
N TRP A 317 1.98 -7.77 -29.89
CA TRP A 317 2.62 -6.58 -29.33
C TRP A 317 3.71 -6.91 -28.30
N GLY A 318 3.52 -7.97 -27.51
CA GLY A 318 4.54 -8.48 -26.60
C GLY A 318 5.82 -8.84 -27.35
N GLU A 319 5.72 -9.58 -28.46
CA GLU A 319 6.88 -9.92 -29.28
C GLU A 319 7.54 -8.70 -29.94
N GLN A 320 6.75 -7.72 -30.37
CA GLN A 320 7.31 -6.47 -30.88
C GLN A 320 8.14 -5.73 -29.82
N LEU A 321 7.65 -5.66 -28.57
CA LEU A 321 8.40 -5.07 -27.46
C LEU A 321 9.70 -5.83 -27.17
N LEU A 322 9.65 -7.17 -27.15
CA LEU A 322 10.87 -7.98 -26.96
C LEU A 322 11.89 -7.74 -28.09
N ARG A 323 11.45 -7.61 -29.35
CA ARG A 323 12.32 -7.24 -30.48
C ARG A 323 12.93 -5.84 -30.32
N GLN A 324 12.22 -4.88 -29.75
CA GLN A 324 12.79 -3.55 -29.45
C GLN A 324 13.88 -3.65 -28.39
N ILE A 325 13.72 -4.51 -27.37
CA ILE A 325 14.77 -4.78 -26.39
C ILE A 325 15.98 -5.43 -27.07
N GLN A 326 15.78 -6.43 -27.92
CA GLN A 326 16.86 -7.05 -28.69
C GLN A 326 17.66 -6.05 -29.53
N GLN A 327 16.97 -5.15 -30.23
CA GLN A 327 17.59 -4.08 -31.01
C GLN A 327 18.40 -3.12 -30.14
N HIS A 328 17.86 -2.71 -28.98
CA HIS A 328 18.55 -1.81 -28.05
C HIS A 328 19.84 -2.43 -27.50
N TYR A 329 19.76 -3.69 -27.05
CA TYR A 329 20.89 -4.41 -26.46
C TYR A 329 21.80 -5.09 -27.49
N ARG A 330 21.47 -5.00 -28.79
CA ARG A 330 22.19 -5.64 -29.91
C ARG A 330 22.38 -7.14 -29.72
N CYS A 331 21.36 -7.81 -29.20
CA CYS A 331 21.34 -9.26 -29.01
C CYS A 331 20.29 -9.90 -29.92
N ASP A 332 20.52 -11.16 -30.28
CA ASP A 332 19.54 -12.00 -30.98
C ASP A 332 19.23 -13.21 -30.08
N LEU A 333 18.04 -13.20 -29.49
CA LEU A 333 17.58 -14.15 -28.49
C LEU A 333 16.37 -14.91 -29.04
N PRO A 334 16.28 -16.23 -28.83
CA PRO A 334 15.09 -16.96 -29.23
C PRO A 334 13.87 -16.49 -28.43
N LEU A 335 12.76 -16.22 -29.12
CA LEU A 335 11.48 -15.95 -28.47
C LEU A 335 10.71 -17.27 -28.31
N LEU A 336 10.22 -17.54 -27.11
CA LEU A 336 9.35 -18.69 -26.86
C LEU A 336 7.98 -18.47 -27.50
N HIS A 337 7.41 -19.54 -28.05
CA HIS A 337 6.07 -19.57 -28.64
C HIS A 337 5.17 -20.48 -27.78
N GLU A 338 3.86 -20.27 -27.84
CA GLU A 338 2.85 -21.10 -27.13
C GLU A 338 3.00 -21.14 -25.59
N VAL A 339 3.60 -20.09 -25.00
CA VAL A 339 3.70 -19.88 -23.54
C VAL A 339 2.98 -18.60 -23.13
N SER A 340 2.70 -18.44 -21.83
CA SER A 340 2.09 -17.20 -21.34
C SER A 340 3.00 -15.99 -21.57
N LEU A 341 2.43 -14.79 -21.63
CA LEU A 341 3.21 -13.56 -21.79
C LEU A 341 4.26 -13.41 -20.70
N MET A 342 3.93 -13.72 -19.45
CA MET A 342 4.86 -13.57 -18.33
C MET A 342 5.98 -14.60 -18.37
N ASP A 343 5.69 -15.86 -18.73
CA ASP A 343 6.74 -16.89 -18.90
C ASP A 343 7.69 -16.52 -20.06
N LYS A 344 7.13 -15.96 -21.15
CA LYS A 344 7.92 -15.46 -22.29
C LYS A 344 8.87 -14.34 -21.84
N LEU A 345 8.37 -13.38 -21.06
CA LEU A 345 9.18 -12.28 -20.55
C LEU A 345 10.25 -12.75 -19.56
N GLU A 346 9.91 -13.63 -18.62
CA GLU A 346 10.86 -14.18 -17.65
C GLU A 346 12.02 -14.89 -18.35
N ASN A 347 11.70 -15.78 -19.30
CA ASN A 347 12.71 -16.49 -20.07
C ASN A 347 13.60 -15.52 -20.87
N PHE A 348 12.98 -14.54 -21.53
CA PHE A 348 13.70 -13.50 -22.28
C PHE A 348 14.67 -12.72 -21.39
N LEU A 349 14.23 -12.28 -20.21
CA LEU A 349 15.09 -11.57 -19.25
C LEU A 349 16.26 -12.44 -18.79
N CYS A 350 16.03 -13.72 -18.48
CA CYS A 350 17.10 -14.65 -18.14
C CYS A 350 18.15 -14.76 -19.26
N GLN A 351 17.71 -14.93 -20.51
CA GLN A 351 18.61 -15.00 -21.67
C GLN A 351 19.36 -13.68 -21.89
N LEU A 352 18.69 -12.54 -21.72
CA LEU A 352 19.30 -11.21 -21.82
C LEU A 352 20.40 -11.04 -20.77
N PHE A 353 20.15 -11.43 -19.53
CA PHE A 353 21.10 -11.32 -18.43
C PHE A 353 22.33 -12.20 -18.64
N LEU A 354 22.13 -13.46 -19.02
CA LEU A 354 23.22 -14.38 -19.33
C LEU A 354 24.04 -13.91 -20.53
N THR A 355 23.39 -13.36 -21.56
CA THR A 355 24.08 -12.80 -22.73
C THR A 355 24.93 -11.59 -22.35
N ASN A 356 24.39 -10.66 -21.55
CA ASN A 356 25.14 -9.50 -21.06
C ASN A 356 26.35 -9.94 -20.23
N LEU A 357 26.18 -10.94 -19.37
CA LEU A 357 27.27 -11.47 -18.55
C LEU A 357 28.38 -12.11 -19.40
N ARG A 358 28.03 -12.95 -20.39
CA ARG A 358 29.00 -13.55 -21.33
C ARG A 358 29.79 -12.49 -22.11
N GLU A 359 29.11 -11.42 -22.54
CA GLU A 359 29.79 -10.32 -23.23
C GLU A 359 30.75 -9.56 -22.31
N GLN A 360 30.39 -9.35 -21.05
CA GLN A 360 31.28 -8.73 -20.07
C GLN A 360 32.54 -9.57 -19.83
N GLU A 361 32.39 -10.88 -19.60
CA GLU A 361 33.56 -11.78 -19.45
C GLU A 361 34.46 -11.78 -20.70
N ARG A 362 33.86 -11.71 -21.90
CA ARG A 362 34.62 -11.63 -23.16
C ARG A 362 35.42 -10.32 -23.29
N LEU A 363 34.85 -9.20 -22.84
CA LEU A 363 35.47 -7.87 -22.96
C LEU A 363 36.48 -7.59 -21.84
N TYR A 364 36.31 -8.20 -20.66
CA TYR A 364 37.13 -7.98 -19.47
C TYR A 364 37.53 -9.30 -18.79
N PRO A 365 38.32 -10.16 -19.46
CA PRO A 365 38.63 -11.51 -18.96
C PRO A 365 39.46 -11.53 -17.66
N ASP A 366 40.19 -10.45 -17.36
CA ASP A 366 41.09 -10.35 -16.20
C ASP A 366 40.50 -9.58 -15.02
N GLN A 367 39.24 -9.12 -15.11
CA GLN A 367 38.54 -8.53 -13.97
C GLN A 367 37.77 -9.63 -13.23
N ALA A 368 38.01 -9.76 -11.93
CA ALA A 368 37.10 -10.53 -11.08
C ALA A 368 35.67 -10.00 -11.30
N PRO A 369 34.65 -10.88 -11.44
CA PRO A 369 33.30 -10.44 -11.74
C PRO A 369 32.89 -9.32 -10.78
N ILE A 370 32.74 -8.10 -11.31
CA ILE A 370 32.47 -6.86 -10.55
C ILE A 370 31.37 -7.12 -9.59
#